data_AF-A0A7V3H5P0-F1
#
_entry.id   AF-A0A7V3H5P0-F1
#
_cell.length_a   1.000
_cell.length_b   1.000
_cell.length_c   1.000
_cell.angle_alpha   90.00
_cell.angle_beta   90.00
_cell.angle_gamma   90.00
#
_symmetry.space_group_name_H-M   'P 1'
#
loop_
_entity.id
_entity.type
_entity.pdbx_description
1 polymer ?
#
loop_
_entity_poly.entity_id
_entity_poly.type
_entity_poly.pdbx_seq_one_letter_code
_entity_poly.pdbx_strand_id
1 'polypeptide(L)'
;MAARGAVGLLLVGLVVGVAGAAEPPRHHPAEVDGTAWQQMTEGEKLAFVTGFLAGAAAGQAAEAAGVSRGEEGDPRVPATVRALRQQRGLRFPFAPPVYKNQLDDYYWYRDRLPQPVLEALLELNQRFANPTRRPGE
;
A
#
# COMPACT_ATOMS: atom_id res chain seq x y z
N MET A 1 -9.71 41.21 9.50
CA MET A 1 -8.67 40.43 8.80
C MET A 1 -8.15 39.38 9.77
N ALA A 2 -8.75 38.18 9.73
CA ALA A 2 -8.16 36.92 9.22
C ALA A 2 -7.10 36.36 10.22
N ALA A 3 -7.40 35.37 11.07
CA ALA A 3 -7.76 33.97 10.84
C ALA A 3 -6.61 33.07 11.33
N ARG A 4 -6.82 32.31 12.41
CA ARG A 4 -6.10 31.07 12.70
C ARG A 4 -7.05 30.13 13.45
N GLY A 5 -7.91 29.46 12.68
CA GLY A 5 -8.68 28.31 13.17
C GLY A 5 -7.75 27.11 13.27
N ALA A 6 -7.51 26.65 14.49
CA ALA A 6 -6.83 25.38 14.75
C ALA A 6 -7.81 24.24 14.42
N VAL A 7 -7.51 23.51 13.35
CA VAL A 7 -8.21 22.27 13.00
C VAL A 7 -7.77 21.21 14.00
N GLY A 8 -8.68 20.86 14.92
CA GLY A 8 -8.53 19.71 15.80
C GLY A 8 -8.63 18.43 14.98
N LEU A 9 -7.55 17.65 14.95
CA LEU A 9 -7.52 16.33 14.32
C LEU A 9 -7.95 15.30 15.36
N LEU A 10 -9.20 14.85 15.25
CA LEU A 10 -9.76 13.79 16.07
C LEU A 10 -9.32 12.43 15.51
N LEU A 11 -8.48 11.75 16.28
CA LEU A 11 -8.30 10.29 16.25
C LEU A 11 -9.63 9.61 16.59
N VAL A 12 -9.92 8.45 15.99
CA VAL A 12 -10.34 7.19 16.67
C VAL A 12 -10.68 6.14 15.62
N GLY A 13 -10.07 4.96 15.77
CA GLY A 13 -10.34 3.76 14.98
C GLY A 13 -9.52 2.57 15.49
N LEU A 14 -9.68 2.24 16.77
CA LEU A 14 -9.01 1.15 17.48
C LEU A 14 -9.61 -0.20 17.05
N VAL A 15 -8.84 -1.07 16.39
CA VAL A 15 -9.13 -2.50 16.32
C VAL A 15 -8.18 -3.23 17.27
N VAL A 16 -8.76 -3.84 18.30
CA VAL A 16 -8.08 -4.65 19.31
C VAL A 16 -7.57 -5.94 18.66
N GLY A 17 -6.24 -6.10 18.63
CA GLY A 17 -5.55 -7.33 18.27
C GLY A 17 -4.40 -7.55 19.25
N VAL A 18 -4.44 -8.69 19.94
CA VAL A 18 -3.46 -9.27 20.90
C VAL A 18 -2.10 -8.55 20.98
N ALA A 19 -1.82 -8.01 22.16
CA ALA A 19 -0.56 -7.35 22.50
C ALA A 19 0.63 -8.33 22.50
N GLY A 20 1.31 -8.44 21.36
CA GLY A 20 2.76 -8.23 21.41
C GLY A 20 2.96 -6.72 21.51
N ALA A 21 3.73 -6.24 22.48
CA ALA A 21 4.17 -4.86 22.51
C ALA A 21 5.11 -4.62 21.31
N ALA A 22 4.51 -4.50 20.12
CA ALA A 22 5.19 -4.03 18.94
C ALA A 22 5.54 -2.58 19.24
N GLU A 23 6.84 -2.30 19.35
CA GLU A 23 7.37 -0.95 19.32
C GLU A 23 6.65 -0.19 18.19
N PRO A 24 6.17 1.05 18.42
CA PRO A 24 5.54 1.82 17.36
C PRO A 24 6.48 1.81 16.15
N PRO A 25 5.96 1.56 14.92
CA PRO A 25 6.79 1.46 13.73
C PRO A 25 7.73 2.65 13.68
N ARG A 26 9.05 2.39 13.73
CA ARG A 26 10.08 3.45 13.78
C ARG A 26 10.05 4.35 12.54
N HIS A 27 9.39 3.90 11.48
CA HIS A 27 9.22 4.59 10.22
C HIS A 27 7.74 4.54 9.80
N HIS A 28 7.25 5.64 9.21
CA HIS A 28 5.95 5.63 8.58
C HIS A 28 5.95 4.59 7.44
N PRO A 29 4.88 3.84 7.16
CA PRO A 29 4.88 2.81 6.10
C PRO A 29 5.30 3.33 4.72
N ALA A 30 5.10 4.63 4.45
CA ALA A 30 5.53 5.30 3.23
C ALA A 30 7.06 5.51 3.12
N GLU A 31 7.79 5.38 4.22
CA GLU A 31 9.24 5.62 4.33
C GLU A 31 10.03 4.31 4.47
N VAL A 32 9.37 3.15 4.49
CA VAL A 32 10.03 1.85 4.54
C VAL A 32 10.84 1.67 3.27
N ASP A 33 12.14 1.41 3.40
CA ASP A 33 13.08 1.16 2.31
C ASP A 33 13.47 -0.34 2.22
N GLY A 34 14.38 -0.65 1.31
CA GLY A 34 14.89 -2.02 1.14
C GLY A 34 15.67 -2.55 2.35
N THR A 35 16.33 -1.67 3.11
CA THR A 35 17.06 -2.06 4.32
C THR A 35 16.09 -2.52 5.41
N ALA A 36 15.04 -1.75 5.64
CA ALA A 36 13.97 -2.10 6.56
C ALA A 36 13.22 -3.35 6.08
N TRP A 37 12.94 -3.46 4.77
CA TRP A 37 12.31 -4.62 4.17
C TRP A 37 13.08 -5.92 4.43
N GLN A 38 14.42 -5.91 4.30
CA GLN A 38 15.25 -7.09 4.56
C GLN A 38 15.25 -7.53 6.03
N GLN A 39 14.97 -6.62 6.97
CA GLN A 39 14.89 -6.92 8.40
C GLN A 39 13.51 -7.44 8.81
N MET A 40 12.48 -7.24 7.99
CA MET A 40 11.14 -7.75 8.25
C MET A 40 11.07 -9.27 8.13
N THR A 41 10.34 -9.88 9.05
CA THR A 41 9.91 -11.27 8.96
C THR A 41 8.99 -11.49 7.76
N GLU A 42 8.85 -12.75 7.35
CA GLU A 42 7.94 -13.15 6.27
C GLU A 42 6.49 -12.69 6.50
N GLY A 43 6.03 -12.75 7.76
CA GLY A 43 4.70 -12.29 8.14
C GLY A 43 4.53 -10.77 8.03
N GLU A 44 5.53 -10.00 8.45
CA GLU A 44 5.52 -8.53 8.36
C GLU A 44 5.52 -8.06 6.91
N LYS A 45 6.36 -8.66 6.06
CA LYS A 45 6.38 -8.38 4.62
C LYS A 45 5.01 -8.63 3.98
N LEU A 46 4.39 -9.75 4.30
CA LEU A 46 3.07 -10.09 3.75
C LEU A 46 1.98 -9.15 4.26
N ALA A 47 2.00 -8.79 5.55
CA ALA A 47 1.07 -7.85 6.15
C ALA A 47 1.20 -6.45 5.51
N PHE A 48 2.43 -5.97 5.33
CA PHE A 48 2.74 -4.70 4.66
C PHE A 48 2.13 -4.65 3.26
N VAL A 49 2.44 -5.65 2.42
CA VAL A 49 1.94 -5.71 1.04
C VAL A 49 0.41 -5.87 1.02
N THR A 50 -0.16 -6.66 1.92
CA THR A 50 -1.62 -6.83 2.02
C THR A 50 -2.29 -5.50 2.36
N GLY A 51 -1.76 -4.75 3.33
CA GLY A 51 -2.26 -3.43 3.70
C GLY A 51 -2.18 -2.42 2.56
N PHE A 52 -1.05 -2.39 1.86
CA PHE A 52 -0.87 -1.54 0.68
C PHE A 52 -1.90 -1.85 -0.41
N LEU A 53 -2.07 -3.13 -0.77
CA LEU A 53 -3.00 -3.55 -1.83
C LEU A 53 -4.47 -3.27 -1.45
N ALA A 54 -4.83 -3.49 -0.18
CA ALA A 54 -6.17 -3.15 0.33
C ALA A 54 -6.43 -1.64 0.24
N GLY A 55 -5.47 -0.81 0.65
CA GLY A 55 -5.55 0.64 0.55
C GLY A 55 -5.64 1.13 -0.90
N ALA A 56 -4.83 0.56 -1.80
CA ALA A 56 -4.84 0.90 -3.21
C ALA A 56 -6.20 0.56 -3.88
N ALA A 57 -6.75 -0.62 -3.56
CA ALA A 57 -8.07 -1.02 -4.05
C ALA A 57 -9.18 -0.12 -3.50
N ALA A 58 -9.13 0.23 -2.21
CA ALA A 58 -10.10 1.13 -1.60
C ALA A 58 -10.04 2.54 -2.21
N GLY A 59 -8.84 3.09 -2.42
CA GLY A 59 -8.65 4.39 -3.05
C GLY A 59 -9.17 4.43 -4.49
N GLN A 60 -8.86 3.40 -5.29
CA GLN A 60 -9.39 3.28 -6.65
C GLN A 60 -10.92 3.15 -6.66
N ALA A 61 -11.48 2.37 -5.74
CA ALA A 61 -12.93 2.19 -5.65
C ALA A 61 -13.66 3.46 -5.21
N ALA A 62 -13.09 4.23 -4.28
CA ALA A 62 -13.64 5.53 -3.88
C ALA A 62 -13.66 6.52 -5.06
N GLU A 63 -12.57 6.57 -5.83
CA GLU A 63 -12.48 7.38 -7.06
C GLU A 63 -13.55 6.96 -8.08
N ALA A 64 -13.67 5.64 -8.36
CA ALA A 64 -14.65 5.12 -9.31
C ALA A 64 -16.11 5.30 -8.86
N ALA A 65 -16.36 5.32 -7.54
CA ALA A 65 -17.69 5.53 -6.97
C ALA A 65 -18.05 7.02 -6.79
N GLY A 66 -17.13 7.94 -7.07
CA GLY A 66 -17.33 9.38 -6.87
C GLY A 66 -17.48 9.77 -5.39
N VAL A 67 -16.85 9.02 -4.49
CA VAL A 67 -16.89 9.26 -3.03
C VAL A 67 -15.87 10.34 -2.66
N SER A 68 -16.30 11.34 -1.91
CA SER A 68 -15.45 12.46 -1.52
C SER A 68 -14.57 12.14 -0.32
N ARG A 69 -13.45 12.86 -0.18
CA ARG A 69 -12.58 12.76 1.01
C ARG A 69 -13.40 13.16 2.26
N GLY A 70 -13.41 12.30 3.28
CA GLY A 70 -14.17 12.49 4.52
C GLY A 70 -15.44 11.62 4.62
N GLU A 71 -15.81 10.90 3.56
CA GLU A 71 -16.89 9.90 3.58
C GLU A 71 -16.35 8.51 3.94
N GLU A 72 -15.60 8.46 5.04
CA GLU A 72 -15.00 7.23 5.55
C GLU A 72 -16.10 6.20 5.88
N GLY A 73 -15.99 5.02 5.28
CA GLY A 73 -16.96 3.93 5.49
C GLY A 73 -18.14 3.91 4.51
N ASP A 74 -18.13 4.71 3.44
CA ASP A 74 -19.18 4.63 2.42
C ASP A 74 -19.32 3.19 1.86
N PRO A 75 -20.51 2.55 1.96
CA PRO A 75 -20.70 1.15 1.58
C PRO A 75 -20.55 0.90 0.07
N ARG A 76 -20.56 1.95 -0.77
CA ARG A 76 -20.27 1.85 -2.20
C ARG A 76 -18.82 1.44 -2.46
N VAL A 77 -17.88 1.80 -1.59
CA VAL A 77 -16.45 1.45 -1.74
C VAL A 77 -16.24 -0.08 -1.73
N PRO A 78 -16.63 -0.85 -0.69
CA PRO A 78 -16.43 -2.29 -0.68
C PRO A 78 -17.27 -3.04 -1.75
N ALA A 79 -18.39 -2.48 -2.20
CA ALA A 79 -19.12 -3.01 -3.36
C ALA A 79 -18.33 -2.81 -4.67
N THR A 80 -17.76 -1.63 -4.86
CA THR A 80 -16.98 -1.26 -6.04
C THR A 80 -15.65 -2.02 -6.10
N VAL A 81 -14.96 -2.23 -4.97
CA VAL A 81 -13.77 -3.11 -4.90
C VAL A 81 -14.11 -4.51 -5.42
N ARG A 82 -15.24 -5.09 -5.00
CA ARG A 82 -15.68 -6.42 -5.46
C ARG A 82 -15.94 -6.44 -6.97
N ALA A 83 -16.61 -5.41 -7.50
CA ALA A 83 -16.86 -5.27 -8.93
C ALA A 83 -15.55 -5.16 -9.74
N LEU A 84 -14.63 -4.28 -9.31
CA LEU A 84 -13.31 -4.12 -9.94
C LEU A 84 -12.51 -5.42 -9.94
N ARG A 85 -12.51 -6.16 -8.83
CA ARG A 85 -11.83 -7.47 -8.74
C ARG A 85 -12.43 -8.49 -9.71
N GLN A 86 -13.75 -8.58 -9.80
CA GLN A 86 -14.44 -9.51 -10.71
C GLN A 86 -14.15 -9.19 -12.19
N GLN A 87 -14.06 -7.90 -12.53
CA GLN A 87 -13.78 -7.42 -13.88
C GLN A 87 -12.29 -7.38 -14.22
N ARG A 88 -11.41 -7.81 -13.29
CA ARG A 88 -9.94 -7.67 -13.40
C ARG A 88 -9.49 -6.22 -13.65
N GLY A 89 -10.23 -5.25 -13.13
CA GLY A 89 -9.98 -3.81 -13.28
C GLY A 89 -9.17 -3.18 -12.14
N LEU A 90 -8.67 -3.96 -11.18
CA LEU A 90 -7.82 -3.44 -10.11
C LEU A 90 -6.47 -2.97 -10.67
N ARG A 91 -6.02 -1.78 -10.25
CA ARG A 91 -4.73 -1.20 -10.64
C ARG A 91 -3.55 -2.09 -10.23
N PHE A 92 -3.69 -2.78 -9.09
CA PHE A 92 -2.78 -3.82 -8.63
C PHE A 92 -3.51 -5.18 -8.70
N PRO A 93 -3.38 -5.92 -9.82
CA PRO A 93 -4.25 -7.06 -10.08
C PRO A 93 -3.78 -8.37 -9.46
N PHE A 94 -2.55 -8.46 -8.96
CA PHE A 94 -1.97 -9.71 -8.44
C PHE A 94 -2.15 -9.87 -6.93
N ALA A 95 -2.02 -11.12 -6.45
CA ALA A 95 -2.12 -11.44 -5.04
C ALA A 95 -0.91 -10.91 -4.24
N PRO A 96 -1.05 -10.63 -2.93
CA PRO A 96 0.04 -10.13 -2.10
C PRO A 96 1.36 -10.93 -2.18
N PRO A 97 1.35 -12.29 -2.20
CA PRO A 97 2.59 -13.06 -2.32
C PRO A 97 3.39 -12.78 -3.60
N VAL A 98 2.72 -12.40 -4.70
CA VAL A 98 3.40 -12.08 -5.98
C VAL A 98 4.24 -10.82 -5.82
N TYR A 99 3.63 -9.75 -5.30
CA TYR A 99 4.34 -8.49 -5.05
C TYR A 99 5.44 -8.67 -4.00
N LYS A 100 5.16 -9.39 -2.91
CA LYS A 100 6.13 -9.66 -1.84
C LYS A 100 7.37 -10.40 -2.37
N ASN A 101 7.20 -11.45 -3.16
CA ASN A 101 8.34 -12.19 -3.73
C ASN A 101 9.12 -11.32 -4.72
N GLN A 102 8.42 -10.50 -5.51
CA GLN A 102 9.07 -9.59 -6.45
C GLN A 102 9.83 -8.45 -5.76
N LEU A 103 9.39 -8.01 -4.59
CA LEU A 103 10.16 -7.10 -3.73
C LEU A 103 11.39 -7.78 -3.13
N ASP A 104 11.30 -9.05 -2.72
CA ASP A 104 12.48 -9.80 -2.27
C ASP A 104 13.52 -9.91 -3.38
N ASP A 105 13.10 -10.22 -4.61
CA ASP A 105 13.99 -10.22 -5.78
C ASP A 105 14.55 -8.82 -6.08
N TYR A 106 13.71 -7.78 -5.94
CA TYR A 106 14.10 -6.39 -6.18
C TYR A 106 15.21 -5.92 -5.22
N TYR A 107 15.06 -6.21 -3.93
CA TYR A 107 16.01 -5.82 -2.89
C TYR A 107 17.14 -6.82 -2.66
N TRP A 108 17.23 -7.87 -3.46
CA TRP A 108 18.42 -8.71 -3.51
C TRP A 108 19.68 -7.91 -3.88
N TYR A 109 19.52 -6.87 -4.71
CA TYR A 109 20.63 -6.02 -5.15
C TYR A 109 20.82 -4.81 -4.23
N ARG A 110 22.06 -4.61 -3.75
CA ARG A 110 22.39 -3.58 -2.75
C ARG A 110 22.13 -2.14 -3.21
N ASP A 111 22.28 -1.86 -4.49
CA ASP A 111 22.01 -0.55 -5.10
C ASP A 111 20.52 -0.17 -5.03
N ARG A 112 19.63 -1.15 -4.84
CA ARG A 112 18.18 -0.93 -4.70
C ARG A 112 17.76 -0.64 -3.27
N LEU A 113 18.59 -0.93 -2.26
CA LEU A 113 18.21 -0.79 -0.85
C LEU A 113 17.74 0.61 -0.44
N PRO A 114 18.33 1.72 -0.93
CA PRO A 114 17.87 3.05 -0.56
C PRO A 114 16.48 3.41 -1.10
N GLN A 115 15.93 2.64 -2.05
CA GLN A 115 14.65 2.96 -2.67
C GLN A 115 13.48 2.56 -1.77
N PRO A 116 12.51 3.48 -1.52
CA PRO A 116 11.31 3.18 -0.76
C PRO A 116 10.48 2.03 -1.37
N VAL A 117 9.93 1.18 -0.51
CA VAL A 117 9.08 0.04 -0.88
C VAL A 117 7.85 0.49 -1.67
N LEU A 118 7.29 1.66 -1.33
CA LEU A 118 6.17 2.26 -2.06
C LEU A 118 6.54 2.49 -3.55
N GLU A 119 7.71 3.07 -3.80
CA GLU A 119 8.19 3.34 -5.16
C GLU A 119 8.48 2.04 -5.90
N ALA A 120 9.12 1.07 -5.25
CA ALA A 120 9.39 -0.25 -5.82
C ALA A 120 8.08 -0.97 -6.20
N LEU A 121 7.04 -0.92 -5.37
CA LEU A 121 5.73 -1.51 -5.67
C LEU A 121 5.07 -0.88 -6.90
N LEU A 122 5.15 0.45 -7.04
CA LEU A 122 4.63 1.16 -8.21
C LEU A 122 5.39 0.75 -9.47
N GLU A 123 6.72 0.67 -9.39
CA GLU A 123 7.59 0.26 -10.49
C GLU A 123 7.31 -1.20 -10.91
N LEU A 124 7.25 -2.13 -9.96
CA LEU A 124 6.91 -3.53 -10.21
C LEU A 124 5.55 -3.67 -10.88
N ASN A 125 4.54 -2.91 -10.42
CA ASN A 125 3.22 -2.94 -11.01
C ASN A 125 3.22 -2.47 -12.48
N GLN A 126 4.01 -1.43 -12.79
CA GLN A 126 4.18 -0.98 -14.17
C GLN A 126 4.88 -2.02 -15.04
N ARG A 127 5.88 -2.74 -14.49
CA ARG A 127 6.55 -3.85 -15.19
C ARG A 127 5.59 -4.99 -15.49
N PHE A 128 4.70 -5.35 -14.57
CA PHE A 128 3.68 -6.37 -14.84
C PHE A 128 2.68 -5.95 -15.91
N ALA A 129 2.33 -4.66 -15.96
CA ALA A 129 1.47 -4.12 -17.01
C ALA A 129 2.16 -4.08 -18.38
N ASN A 130 3.49 -3.91 -18.42
CA ASN A 130 4.30 -3.80 -19.64
C ASN A 130 5.50 -4.76 -19.62
N PRO A 131 5.27 -6.08 -19.77
CA PRO A 131 6.32 -7.10 -19.61
C PRO A 131 7.47 -7.00 -20.63
N THR A 132 7.31 -6.23 -21.72
CA THR A 132 8.32 -6.07 -22.77
C THR A 132 9.33 -4.94 -22.51
N ARG A 133 9.12 -4.08 -21.50
CA ARG A 133 10.05 -2.98 -21.18
C ARG A 133 11.19 -3.51 -20.30
N ARG A 134 12.40 -3.59 -20.86
CA ARG A 134 13.60 -3.92 -20.06
C ARG A 134 14.05 -2.68 -19.26
N PRO A 135 14.64 -2.83 -18.07
CA PRO A 135 15.24 -1.70 -17.36
C PRO A 135 16.46 -1.21 -18.14
N GLY A 136 16.43 0.02 -18.65
CA GLY A 136 17.55 0.65 -19.37
C GLY A 136 17.25 1.15 -20.78
N GLU A 137 16.00 1.07 -21.26
CA GLU A 137 15.53 1.75 -22.48
C GLU A 137 14.68 2.98 -22.17
#